data_AF-A0A2I0CM06-F1
#
_entry.id   AF-A0A2I0CM06-F1
#
_cell.length_a   1.000
_cell.length_b   1.000
_cell.length_c   1.000
_cell.angle_alpha   90.00
_cell.angle_beta   90.00
_cell.angle_gamma   90.00
#
_symmetry.space_group_name_H-M   'P 1'
#
loop_
_entity.id
_entity.type
_entity.pdbx_description
1 polymer ?
#
loop_
_entity_poly.entity_id
_entity_poly.type
_entity_poly.pdbx_seq_one_letter_code
_entity_poly.pdbx_strand_id
1 'polypeptide(L)'
;MRIHVAAAVIRDAQGQVLIAQRSPDKHQGGLWEFPGGKVEPGESVAQALARELHEELGIAVQQARPLIQVAHDYADKQVLLDVWEVSAFSGQAQGIEGQPLRWVPAETLPDYAFPAANLPIVAAARLPDCYLITPPNLSSAALLQGIQRALQQGTRLILLRAPQLTEQAYRDLLAQLLPLCAGRAQLMAKGELARLEAFPEVGWHLDARQLHALAGQARPLPAGRWLAASCHDPQELAMAEALGVDFLTLSPVLPTTSHPGQPGLGWETVRDCLAVCRCPAYLLGGLGRQHLAQAWQAGAQGVAGISQLWPT
;
A
#
# COMPACT_ATOMS: atom_id res chain seq x y z
N MET A 1 2.93 26.96 10.00
CA MET A 1 4.21 26.27 9.77
C MET A 1 3.92 24.78 9.77
N ARG A 2 4.34 24.05 8.73
CA ARG A 2 4.14 22.60 8.65
C ARG A 2 5.32 21.90 9.32
N ILE A 3 5.03 21.01 10.26
CA ILE A 3 6.03 20.19 10.95
C ILE A 3 6.34 19.01 10.04
N HIS A 4 7.61 18.81 9.71
CA HIS A 4 8.06 17.67 8.93
C HIS A 4 8.60 16.60 9.88
N VAL A 5 8.12 15.37 9.76
CA VAL A 5 8.47 14.24 10.63
C VAL A 5 8.97 13.10 9.76
N ALA A 6 10.15 12.57 10.07
CA ALA A 6 10.66 11.33 9.49
C ALA A 6 10.23 10.17 10.38
N ALA A 7 9.51 9.19 9.83
CA ALA A 7 9.02 8.02 10.57
C ALA A 7 9.38 6.71 9.87
N ALA A 8 9.43 5.61 10.62
CA ALA A 8 9.93 4.34 10.12
C ALA A 8 8.94 3.18 10.26
N VAL A 9 8.66 2.50 9.16
CA VAL A 9 8.17 1.11 9.17
C VAL A 9 9.38 0.20 9.17
N ILE A 10 9.78 -0.26 10.35
CA ILE A 10 10.97 -1.10 10.53
C ILE A 10 10.56 -2.56 10.48
N ARG A 11 11.22 -3.36 9.64
CA ARG A 11 10.97 -4.79 9.50
C ARG A 11 12.09 -5.63 10.08
N ASP A 12 11.74 -6.69 10.81
CA ASP A 12 12.70 -7.73 11.20
C ASP A 12 12.86 -8.79 10.09
N ALA A 13 13.72 -9.78 10.33
CA ALA A 13 13.96 -10.89 9.41
C ALA A 13 12.74 -11.82 9.23
N GLN A 14 11.74 -11.74 10.11
CA GLN A 14 10.48 -12.46 10.02
C GLN A 14 9.39 -11.65 9.31
N GLY A 15 9.65 -10.39 8.95
CA GLY A 15 8.70 -9.48 8.32
C GLY A 15 7.75 -8.79 9.29
N GLN A 16 7.95 -8.95 10.60
CA GLN A 16 7.20 -8.21 11.61
C GLN A 16 7.58 -6.74 11.59
N VAL A 17 6.64 -5.88 11.97
CA VAL A 17 6.80 -4.44 12.03
C VAL A 17 6.98 -4.00 13.48
N LEU A 18 7.97 -3.15 13.73
CA LEU A 18 8.15 -2.53 15.04
C LEU A 18 7.17 -1.38 15.23
N ILE A 19 6.44 -1.39 16.34
CA ILE A 19 5.57 -0.29 16.77
C ILE A 19 5.96 0.15 18.19
N ALA A 20 5.82 1.44 18.45
CA ALA A 20 6.06 2.04 19.77
C ALA A 20 4.75 2.61 20.33
N GLN A 21 4.61 2.63 21.66
CA GLN A 21 3.46 3.25 22.31
C GLN A 21 3.81 4.66 22.80
N ARG A 22 2.99 5.64 22.43
CA ARG A 22 3.15 7.03 22.89
C ARG A 22 3.05 7.10 24.40
N SER A 23 3.97 7.83 25.03
CA SER A 23 3.87 8.16 26.45
C SER A 23 2.50 8.77 26.78
N PRO A 24 1.87 8.41 27.92
CA PRO A 24 0.56 8.94 28.31
C PRO A 24 0.47 10.47 28.32
N ASP A 25 1.60 11.15 28.59
CA ASP A 25 1.67 12.61 28.73
C ASP A 25 1.80 13.36 27.38
N LYS A 26 2.03 12.64 26.26
CA LYS A 26 2.11 13.24 24.92
C LYS A 26 0.69 13.43 24.32
N HIS A 27 0.56 14.32 23.34
CA HIS A 27 -0.71 14.48 22.59
C HIS A 27 -1.14 13.13 21.99
N GLN A 28 -2.38 12.70 22.24
CA GLN A 28 -2.88 11.35 21.89
C GLN A 28 -2.09 10.20 22.56
N GLY A 29 -1.70 10.36 23.83
CA GLY A 29 -0.98 9.35 24.61
C GLY A 29 -1.70 8.01 24.70
N GLY A 30 -0.93 6.92 24.78
CA GLY A 30 -1.44 5.55 24.83
C GLY A 30 -1.76 4.92 23.47
N LEU A 31 -1.82 5.70 22.38
CA LEU A 31 -1.88 5.18 21.02
C LEU A 31 -0.53 4.60 20.56
N TRP A 32 -0.58 3.67 19.61
CA TRP A 32 0.59 3.13 18.94
C TRP A 32 1.03 4.04 17.80
N GLU A 33 2.31 4.02 17.47
CA GLU A 33 2.92 4.79 16.41
C GLU A 33 4.12 4.07 15.77
N PHE A 34 4.54 4.63 14.64
CA PHE A 34 5.78 4.26 13.97
C PHE A 34 6.90 5.15 14.53
N PRO A 35 8.03 4.59 14.98
CA PRO A 35 9.14 5.35 15.55
C PRO A 35 9.68 6.43 14.62
N GLY A 36 10.20 7.50 15.20
CA GLY A 36 10.77 8.63 14.46
C GLY A 36 10.40 9.99 15.04
N GLY A 37 10.93 11.05 14.43
CA GLY A 37 10.85 12.39 14.98
C GLY A 37 10.98 13.50 13.96
N LYS A 38 11.18 14.72 14.44
CA LYS A 38 11.10 15.92 13.61
C LYS A 38 12.36 16.04 12.74
N VAL A 39 12.14 16.48 11.50
CA VAL A 39 13.23 16.90 10.63
C VAL A 39 13.70 18.29 11.04
N GLU A 40 14.94 18.41 11.50
CA GLU A 40 15.61 19.64 11.90
C GLU A 40 16.09 20.48 10.70
N PRO A 41 16.33 21.79 10.89
CA PRO A 41 16.87 22.63 9.83
C PRO A 41 18.25 22.14 9.34
N GLY A 42 18.35 21.88 8.04
CA GLY A 42 19.61 21.51 7.38
C GLY A 42 19.87 20.00 7.27
N GLU A 43 19.02 19.15 7.83
CA GLU A 43 19.12 17.70 7.65
C GLU A 43 18.19 17.19 6.52
N SER A 44 18.62 16.15 5.83
CA SER A 44 17.75 15.36 4.94
C SER A 44 16.85 14.43 5.75
N VAL A 45 15.74 13.97 5.17
CA VAL A 45 14.82 13.03 5.82
C VAL A 45 15.53 11.75 6.25
N ALA A 46 16.46 11.23 5.43
CA ALA A 46 17.24 10.04 5.77
C ALA A 46 18.19 10.27 6.96
N GLN A 47 18.76 11.48 7.08
CA GLN A 47 19.60 11.85 8.24
C GLN A 47 18.76 11.97 9.51
N ALA A 48 17.61 12.64 9.42
CA ALA A 48 16.64 12.74 10.52
C ALA A 48 16.22 11.34 11.00
N LEU A 49 15.80 10.48 10.07
CA LEU A 49 15.39 9.10 10.35
C LEU A 49 16.50 8.33 11.06
N ALA A 50 17.73 8.37 10.55
CA ALA A 50 18.84 7.63 11.16
C ALA A 50 19.18 8.12 12.57
N ARG A 51 19.14 9.45 12.80
CA ARG A 51 19.35 10.07 14.11
C ARG A 51 18.26 9.66 15.10
N GLU A 52 17.00 9.87 14.72
CA GLU A 52 15.83 9.59 15.58
C GLU A 52 15.75 8.09 15.96
N LEU A 53 15.96 7.18 15.00
CA LEU A 53 15.96 5.75 15.32
C LEU A 53 17.15 5.32 16.20
N HIS A 54 18.28 6.03 16.12
CA HIS A 54 19.39 5.80 17.03
C HIS A 54 19.07 6.28 18.45
N GLU A 55 18.52 7.49 18.57
CA GLU A 55 18.17 8.12 19.85
C GLU A 55 17.01 7.41 20.56
N GLU A 56 15.95 7.04 19.83
CA GLU A 56 14.76 6.43 20.42
C GLU A 56 14.89 4.92 20.61
N LEU A 57 15.61 4.23 19.73
CA LEU A 57 15.62 2.76 19.64
C LEU A 57 16.99 2.09 19.79
N GLY A 58 18.08 2.85 19.67
CA GLY A 58 19.44 2.31 19.71
C GLY A 58 19.86 1.52 18.47
N ILE A 59 19.15 1.70 17.34
CA ILE A 59 19.45 1.01 16.09
C ILE A 59 20.16 1.94 15.09
N ALA A 60 21.01 1.37 14.25
CA ALA A 60 21.64 2.08 13.14
C ALA A 60 21.09 1.58 11.80
N VAL A 61 20.48 2.46 11.03
CA VAL A 61 19.88 2.16 9.72
C VAL A 61 20.96 1.73 8.72
N GLN A 62 20.77 0.59 8.07
CA GLN A 62 21.66 0.09 7.01
C GLN A 62 21.00 0.15 5.62
N GLN A 63 19.71 -0.15 5.55
CA GLN A 63 18.94 -0.07 4.31
C GLN A 63 17.56 0.50 4.60
N ALA A 64 17.24 1.60 3.91
CA ALA A 64 15.93 2.23 3.96
C ALA A 64 15.51 2.76 2.59
N ARG A 65 14.19 2.88 2.39
CA ARG A 65 13.59 3.48 1.19
C ARG A 65 12.35 4.28 1.55
N PRO A 66 11.92 5.24 0.73
CA PRO A 66 10.60 5.85 0.86
C PRO A 66 9.49 4.79 0.79
N LEU A 67 8.47 4.93 1.63
CA LEU A 67 7.28 4.08 1.65
C LEU A 67 6.02 4.88 1.30
N ILE A 68 5.74 5.96 2.03
CA ILE A 68 4.57 6.82 1.82
C ILE A 68 4.78 8.19 2.47
N GLN A 69 4.20 9.24 1.90
CA GLN A 69 4.08 10.55 2.54
C GLN A 69 2.62 10.81 2.91
N VAL A 70 2.37 11.28 4.14
CA VAL A 70 1.03 11.60 4.62
C VAL A 70 1.02 13.01 5.21
N ALA A 71 0.42 13.94 4.47
CA ALA A 71 0.13 15.28 4.99
C ALA A 71 -1.16 15.26 5.81
N HIS A 72 -1.15 15.70 7.07
CA HIS A 72 -2.33 15.77 7.92
C HIS A 72 -2.42 17.11 8.65
N ASP A 73 -3.59 17.74 8.58
CA ASP A 73 -3.84 19.03 9.20
C ASP A 73 -4.74 18.83 10.43
N TYR A 74 -4.14 18.92 11.62
CA TYR A 74 -4.86 19.00 12.88
C TYR A 74 -5.38 20.42 13.11
N ALA A 75 -6.34 20.58 14.02
CA ALA A 75 -6.91 21.89 14.36
C ALA A 75 -5.86 22.93 14.79
N ASP A 76 -4.77 22.48 15.42
CA ASP A 76 -3.71 23.30 16.00
C ASP A 76 -2.39 23.29 15.20
N LYS A 77 -2.19 22.34 14.28
CA LYS A 77 -0.92 22.15 13.56
C LYS A 77 -1.06 21.35 12.28
N GLN A 78 -0.15 21.60 11.33
CA GLN A 78 -0.03 20.85 10.09
C GLN A 78 1.21 19.97 10.16
N VAL A 79 1.09 18.69 9.79
CA VAL A 79 2.17 17.70 9.86
C VAL A 79 2.34 17.04 8.49
N LEU A 80 3.58 16.83 8.06
CA LEU A 80 3.94 15.91 6.99
C LEU A 80 4.70 14.74 7.61
N LEU A 81 4.12 13.54 7.54
CA LEU A 81 4.77 12.30 7.88
C LEU A 81 5.46 11.78 6.62
N ASP A 82 6.79 11.83 6.58
CA ASP A 82 7.60 11.22 5.52
C ASP A 82 8.11 9.87 6.02
N VAL A 83 7.44 8.80 5.56
CA VAL A 83 7.58 7.46 6.12
C VAL A 83 8.46 6.62 5.23
N TRP A 84 9.45 6.00 5.87
CA TRP A 84 10.43 5.15 5.21
C TRP A 84 10.30 3.72 5.70
N GLU A 85 10.48 2.76 4.80
CA GLU A 85 10.66 1.36 5.18
C GLU A 85 12.14 1.12 5.49
N VAL A 86 12.42 0.58 6.68
CA VAL A 86 13.76 0.14 7.08
C VAL A 86 13.79 -1.38 7.05
N SER A 87 14.53 -1.93 6.07
CA SER A 87 14.62 -3.38 5.84
C SER A 87 15.90 -4.01 6.39
N ALA A 88 16.89 -3.19 6.77
CA ALA A 88 18.11 -3.65 7.43
C ALA A 88 18.63 -2.59 8.40
N PHE A 89 19.06 -3.03 9.58
CA PHE A 89 19.65 -2.19 10.63
C PHE A 89 20.60 -3.04 11.49
N SER A 90 21.51 -2.39 12.21
CA SER A 90 22.30 -3.02 13.29
C SER A 90 21.87 -2.55 14.67
N GLY A 91 22.18 -3.34 15.70
CA GLY A 91 21.72 -3.12 17.07
C GLY A 91 20.47 -3.95 17.39
N GLN A 92 19.95 -3.78 18.60
CA GLN A 92 18.70 -4.40 19.04
C GLN A 92 17.74 -3.28 19.42
N ALA A 93 16.56 -3.24 18.81
CA ALA A 93 15.58 -2.21 19.10
C ALA A 93 15.10 -2.29 20.56
N GLN A 94 15.25 -1.21 21.30
CA GLN A 94 14.85 -1.07 22.70
C GLN A 94 14.29 0.34 22.91
N GLY A 95 13.24 0.51 23.72
CA GLY A 95 12.70 1.85 23.99
C GLY A 95 13.65 2.63 24.90
N ILE A 96 14.56 3.42 24.33
CA ILE A 96 15.57 4.17 25.09
C ILE A 96 14.91 5.22 25.99
N GLU A 97 13.78 5.79 25.56
CA GLU A 97 12.98 6.72 26.36
C GLU A 97 12.02 6.02 27.34
N GLY A 98 12.10 4.69 27.47
CA GLY A 98 11.21 3.88 28.30
C GLY A 98 9.84 3.60 27.66
N GLN A 99 9.69 3.86 26.36
CA GLN A 99 8.48 3.60 25.61
C GLN A 99 8.28 2.08 25.35
N PRO A 100 7.08 1.52 25.57
CA PRO A 100 6.78 0.15 25.22
C PRO A 100 6.94 -0.08 23.71
N LEU A 101 7.66 -1.15 23.35
CA LEU A 101 7.83 -1.60 21.97
C LEU A 101 7.16 -2.95 21.72
N ARG A 102 6.68 -3.18 20.50
CA ARG A 102 6.21 -4.50 20.05
C ARG A 102 6.63 -4.75 18.60
N TRP A 103 7.13 -5.95 18.36
CA TRP A 103 7.18 -6.53 17.02
C TRP A 103 5.85 -7.22 16.75
N VAL A 104 5.19 -6.86 15.65
CA VAL A 104 3.87 -7.39 15.31
C VAL A 104 3.82 -7.82 13.85
N PRO A 105 3.13 -8.92 13.50
CA PRO A 105 2.88 -9.23 12.10
C PRO A 105 2.12 -8.10 11.42
N ALA A 106 2.52 -7.70 10.21
CA ALA A 106 1.96 -6.54 9.52
C ALA A 106 0.43 -6.64 9.37
N GLU A 107 -0.09 -7.84 9.14
CA GLU A 107 -1.51 -8.14 9.02
C GLU A 107 -2.34 -7.81 10.27
N THR A 108 -1.71 -7.79 11.45
CA THR A 108 -2.35 -7.49 12.74
C THR A 108 -2.29 -6.01 13.13
N LEU A 109 -1.56 -5.17 12.37
CA LEU A 109 -1.51 -3.73 12.63
C LEU A 109 -2.90 -3.06 12.80
N PRO A 110 -3.96 -3.44 12.05
CA PRO A 110 -5.29 -2.87 12.26
C PRO A 110 -5.90 -3.14 13.64
N ASP A 111 -5.40 -4.13 14.39
CA ASP A 111 -5.87 -4.47 15.74
C ASP A 111 -5.36 -3.47 16.80
N TYR A 112 -4.43 -2.60 16.43
CA TYR A 112 -3.83 -1.59 17.31
C TYR A 112 -4.44 -0.22 17.06
N ALA A 113 -4.63 0.55 18.13
CA ALA A 113 -5.15 1.91 18.05
C ALA A 113 -4.04 2.88 17.60
N PHE A 114 -4.17 3.39 16.37
CA PHE A 114 -3.28 4.39 15.77
C PHE A 114 -3.99 5.74 15.62
N PRO A 115 -3.25 6.86 15.59
CA PRO A 115 -3.77 8.14 15.13
C PRO A 115 -4.34 8.05 13.71
N ALA A 116 -5.34 8.88 13.39
CA ALA A 116 -5.95 8.89 12.06
C ALA A 116 -4.93 9.12 10.93
N ALA A 117 -3.91 9.95 11.17
CA ALA A 117 -2.83 10.20 10.22
C ALA A 117 -1.96 8.96 9.91
N ASN A 118 -2.00 7.93 10.76
CA ASN A 118 -1.21 6.71 10.59
C ASN A 118 -1.97 5.61 9.86
N LEU A 119 -3.28 5.73 9.64
CA LEU A 119 -4.08 4.70 8.96
C LEU A 119 -3.56 4.38 7.53
N PRO A 120 -3.15 5.38 6.71
CA PRO A 120 -2.54 5.06 5.42
C PRO A 120 -1.17 4.39 5.54
N ILE A 121 -0.43 4.65 6.62
CA ILE A 121 0.85 4.01 6.91
C ILE A 121 0.63 2.53 7.29
N VAL A 122 -0.40 2.25 8.09
CA VAL A 122 -0.83 0.89 8.42
C VAL A 122 -1.19 0.12 7.14
N ALA A 123 -1.91 0.75 6.20
CA ALA A 123 -2.18 0.16 4.90
C ALA A 123 -0.88 -0.10 4.10
N ALA A 124 -0.01 0.90 3.96
CA ALA A 124 1.27 0.78 3.25
C ALA A 124 2.17 -0.34 3.80
N ALA A 125 2.26 -0.45 5.13
CA ALA A 125 3.07 -1.47 5.81
C ALA A 125 2.59 -2.91 5.55
N ARG A 126 1.33 -3.10 5.16
CA ARG A 126 0.71 -4.40 4.83
C ARG A 126 0.81 -4.75 3.35
N LEU A 127 1.12 -3.78 2.50
CA LEU A 127 1.11 -3.94 1.05
C LEU A 127 2.49 -4.36 0.53
N PRO A 128 2.57 -5.33 -0.39
CA PRO A 128 3.83 -5.72 -1.03
C PRO A 128 4.25 -4.71 -2.11
N ASP A 129 5.43 -4.87 -2.68
CA ASP A 129 5.91 -3.97 -3.75
C ASP A 129 5.29 -4.24 -5.13
N CYS A 130 4.66 -5.40 -5.31
CA CYS A 130 4.12 -5.84 -6.59
C CYS A 130 2.65 -6.23 -6.47
N TYR A 131 1.81 -5.63 -7.31
CA TYR A 131 0.40 -5.97 -7.45
C TYR A 131 0.15 -6.66 -8.80
N LEU A 132 0.01 -7.98 -8.78
CA LEU A 132 -0.20 -8.78 -9.98
C LEU A 132 -1.64 -8.66 -10.48
N ILE A 133 -1.85 -8.34 -11.76
CA ILE A 133 -3.17 -8.36 -12.39
C ILE A 133 -3.21 -9.51 -13.40
N THR A 134 -4.22 -10.37 -13.30
CA THR A 134 -4.30 -11.54 -14.21
C THR A 134 -4.49 -11.10 -15.68
N PRO A 135 -3.83 -11.78 -16.64
CA PRO A 135 -4.04 -11.54 -18.07
C PRO A 135 -5.48 -11.79 -18.51
N PRO A 136 -6.01 -11.01 -19.46
CA PRO A 136 -7.30 -11.31 -20.08
C PRO A 136 -7.23 -12.57 -20.93
N ASN A 137 -8.39 -13.07 -21.35
CA ASN A 137 -8.53 -14.11 -22.38
C ASN A 137 -7.88 -15.47 -22.04
N LEU A 138 -7.62 -15.73 -20.76
CA LEU A 138 -7.18 -17.03 -20.27
C LEU A 138 -8.37 -17.85 -19.75
N SER A 139 -8.31 -19.17 -19.90
CA SER A 139 -9.28 -20.09 -19.29
C SER A 139 -9.13 -20.14 -17.77
N SER A 140 -10.17 -20.58 -17.04
CA SER A 140 -10.10 -20.74 -15.59
C SER A 140 -8.93 -21.62 -15.15
N ALA A 141 -8.64 -22.70 -15.88
CA ALA A 141 -7.52 -23.59 -15.60
C ALA A 141 -6.16 -22.90 -15.79
N ALA A 142 -6.00 -22.10 -16.85
CA ALA A 142 -4.77 -21.36 -17.10
C ALA A 142 -4.55 -20.25 -16.06
N LEU A 143 -5.61 -19.55 -15.65
CA LEU A 143 -5.56 -18.55 -14.57
C LEU A 143 -5.16 -19.20 -13.24
N LEU A 144 -5.77 -20.33 -12.89
CA LEU A 144 -5.46 -21.08 -11.66
C LEU A 144 -3.99 -21.50 -11.63
N GLN A 145 -3.50 -22.11 -12.70
CA GLN A 145 -2.09 -22.54 -12.79
C GLN A 145 -1.12 -21.37 -12.72
N GLY A 146 -1.40 -20.27 -13.43
CA GLY A 146 -0.55 -19.09 -13.39
C GLY A 146 -0.52 -18.43 -12.01
N ILE A 147 -1.66 -18.35 -11.32
CA ILE A 147 -1.70 -17.84 -9.94
C ILE A 147 -0.93 -18.76 -8.98
N GLN A 148 -1.06 -20.08 -9.11
CA GLN A 148 -0.27 -21.04 -8.31
C GLN A 148 1.24 -20.82 -8.49
N ARG A 149 1.71 -20.64 -9.73
CA ARG A 149 3.12 -20.30 -10.01
C ARG A 149 3.51 -18.96 -9.42
N ALA A 150 2.64 -17.95 -9.54
CA ALA A 150 2.90 -16.62 -8.99
C ALA A 150 3.06 -16.66 -7.46
N LEU A 151 2.21 -17.43 -6.77
CA LEU A 151 2.29 -17.63 -5.31
C LEU A 151 3.60 -18.34 -4.92
N GLN A 152 4.01 -19.36 -5.67
CA GLN A 152 5.30 -20.05 -5.47
C GLN A 152 6.50 -19.11 -5.66
N GLN A 153 6.40 -18.15 -6.58
CA GLN A 153 7.41 -17.11 -6.82
C GLN A 153 7.30 -15.92 -5.86
N GLY A 154 6.47 -16.01 -4.82
CA GLY A 154 6.43 -15.00 -3.76
C GLY A 154 5.45 -13.85 -3.98
N THR A 155 4.55 -13.91 -4.97
CA THR A 155 3.51 -12.89 -5.13
C THR A 155 2.59 -12.86 -3.92
N ARG A 156 2.31 -11.65 -3.40
CA ARG A 156 1.52 -11.43 -2.16
C ARG A 156 0.24 -10.61 -2.36
N LEU A 157 0.03 -10.02 -3.53
CA LEU A 157 -1.19 -9.26 -3.85
C LEU A 157 -1.58 -9.52 -5.31
N ILE A 158 -2.80 -9.98 -5.54
CA ILE A 158 -3.28 -10.45 -6.84
C ILE A 158 -4.67 -9.88 -7.13
N LEU A 159 -4.87 -9.29 -8.30
CA LEU A 159 -6.16 -8.92 -8.86
C LEU A 159 -6.63 -9.96 -9.87
N LEU A 160 -7.72 -10.66 -9.55
CA LEU A 160 -8.43 -11.49 -10.51
C LEU A 160 -9.27 -10.61 -11.45
N ARG A 161 -8.68 -10.30 -12.61
CA ARG A 161 -9.34 -9.67 -13.75
C ARG A 161 -9.59 -10.71 -14.85
N ALA A 162 -10.83 -11.19 -14.94
CA ALA A 162 -11.21 -12.21 -15.91
C ALA A 162 -12.58 -11.89 -16.56
N PRO A 163 -12.68 -10.79 -17.34
CA PRO A 163 -13.94 -10.36 -17.95
C PRO A 163 -14.52 -11.37 -18.95
N GLN A 164 -13.70 -12.31 -19.43
CA GLN A 164 -14.11 -13.38 -20.34
C GLN A 164 -14.90 -14.51 -19.67
N LEU A 165 -14.86 -14.63 -18.34
CA LEU A 165 -15.53 -15.71 -17.62
C LEU A 165 -17.00 -15.37 -17.35
N THR A 166 -17.85 -16.39 -17.38
CA THR A 166 -19.22 -16.28 -16.89
C THR A 166 -19.22 -16.08 -15.37
N GLU A 167 -20.33 -15.58 -14.82
CA GLU A 167 -20.49 -15.41 -13.36
C GLU A 167 -20.17 -16.67 -12.58
N GLN A 168 -20.72 -17.80 -13.02
CA GLN A 168 -20.51 -19.07 -12.34
C GLN A 168 -19.04 -19.50 -12.40
N ALA A 169 -18.42 -19.45 -13.59
CA ALA A 169 -17.02 -19.81 -13.75
C ALA A 169 -16.06 -18.90 -12.97
N TYR A 170 -16.39 -17.61 -12.85
CA TYR A 170 -15.62 -16.66 -12.04
C TYR A 170 -15.71 -16.99 -10.55
N ARG A 171 -16.92 -17.29 -10.04
CA ARG A 171 -17.13 -17.68 -8.63
C ARG A 171 -16.48 -19.02 -8.30
N ASP A 172 -16.58 -20.00 -9.20
CA ASP A 172 -15.92 -21.30 -9.03
C ASP A 172 -14.40 -21.16 -9.00
N LEU A 173 -13.84 -20.24 -9.79
CA LEU A 173 -12.42 -19.92 -9.76
C LEU A 173 -12.02 -19.22 -8.46
N LEU A 174 -12.79 -18.23 -7.97
CA LEU A 174 -12.55 -17.59 -6.68
C LEU A 174 -12.53 -18.62 -5.53
N ALA A 175 -13.49 -19.54 -5.50
CA ALA A 175 -13.58 -20.59 -4.48
C ALA A 175 -12.34 -21.50 -4.48
N GLN A 176 -11.76 -21.78 -5.65
CA GLN A 176 -10.52 -22.55 -5.77
C GLN A 176 -9.27 -21.76 -5.37
N LEU A 177 -9.24 -20.45 -5.65
CA LEU A 177 -8.09 -19.59 -5.36
C LEU A 177 -7.97 -19.21 -3.89
N LEU A 178 -9.08 -19.03 -3.19
CA LEU A 178 -9.10 -18.65 -1.77
C LEU A 178 -8.20 -19.52 -0.87
N PRO A 179 -8.34 -20.85 -0.83
CA PRO A 179 -7.48 -21.69 0.00
C PRO A 179 -6.01 -21.67 -0.43
N LEU A 180 -5.71 -21.35 -1.69
CA LEU A 180 -4.33 -21.22 -2.19
C LEU A 180 -3.68 -19.91 -1.73
N CYS A 181 -4.48 -18.84 -1.63
CA CYS A 181 -4.04 -17.52 -1.20
C CYS A 181 -4.01 -17.35 0.33
N ALA A 182 -4.81 -18.13 1.08
CA ALA A 182 -4.91 -18.03 2.53
C ALA A 182 -3.54 -18.03 3.24
N GLY A 183 -3.27 -16.99 4.02
CA GLY A 183 -2.00 -16.79 4.74
C GLY A 183 -0.77 -16.54 3.84
N ARG A 184 -0.97 -16.39 2.52
CA ARG A 184 0.12 -16.24 1.54
C ARG A 184 -0.02 -15.00 0.67
N ALA A 185 -1.22 -14.63 0.28
CA ALA A 185 -1.47 -13.47 -0.58
C ALA A 185 -2.88 -12.92 -0.38
N GLN A 186 -3.02 -11.61 -0.54
CA GLN A 186 -4.34 -10.98 -0.64
C GLN A 186 -4.89 -11.14 -2.06
N LEU A 187 -6.08 -11.73 -2.17
CA LEU A 187 -6.82 -11.79 -3.42
C LEU A 187 -7.78 -10.59 -3.51
N MET A 188 -7.70 -9.88 -4.62
CA MET A 188 -8.59 -8.78 -5.01
C MET A 188 -9.40 -9.24 -6.22
N ALA A 189 -10.63 -8.75 -6.35
CA ALA A 189 -11.50 -9.02 -7.47
C ALA A 189 -11.94 -7.73 -8.17
N LYS A 190 -12.09 -7.81 -9.49
CA LYS A 190 -12.67 -6.75 -10.33
C LYS A 190 -14.05 -7.21 -10.82
N GLY A 191 -15.03 -6.31 -10.81
CA GLY A 191 -16.40 -6.59 -11.24
C GLY A 191 -17.43 -6.04 -10.25
N GLU A 192 -18.64 -6.58 -10.30
CA GLU A 192 -19.76 -6.13 -9.45
C GLU A 192 -19.64 -6.69 -8.01
N LEU A 193 -19.90 -5.84 -7.01
CA LEU A 193 -19.75 -6.19 -5.58
C LEU A 193 -20.59 -7.40 -5.16
N ALA A 194 -21.80 -7.54 -5.71
CA ALA A 194 -22.72 -8.64 -5.41
C ALA A 194 -22.07 -10.02 -5.62
N ARG A 195 -21.10 -10.14 -6.52
CA ARG A 195 -20.36 -11.39 -6.78
C ARG A 195 -19.47 -11.81 -5.60
N LEU A 196 -19.10 -10.85 -4.76
CA LEU A 196 -18.14 -11.01 -3.67
C LEU A 196 -18.79 -11.14 -2.30
N GLU A 197 -20.13 -11.13 -2.21
CA GLU A 197 -20.87 -11.31 -0.96
C GLU A 197 -20.55 -12.65 -0.30
N ALA A 198 -20.38 -13.71 -1.11
CA ALA A 198 -20.01 -15.04 -0.64
C ALA A 198 -18.52 -15.20 -0.29
N PHE A 199 -17.70 -14.15 -0.45
CA PHE A 199 -16.24 -14.20 -0.34
C PHE A 199 -15.71 -12.98 0.46
N PRO A 200 -16.01 -12.87 1.76
CA PRO A 200 -15.67 -11.70 2.58
C PRO A 200 -14.16 -11.41 2.68
N GLU A 201 -13.31 -12.41 2.45
CA GLU A 201 -11.85 -12.31 2.47
C GLU A 201 -11.27 -11.69 1.19
N VAL A 202 -12.05 -11.70 0.10
CA VAL A 202 -11.64 -11.12 -1.19
C VAL A 202 -11.90 -9.63 -1.16
N GLY A 203 -10.86 -8.84 -1.40
CA GLY A 203 -10.99 -7.39 -1.53
C GLY A 203 -11.60 -6.98 -2.87
N TRP A 204 -12.11 -5.76 -2.95
CA TRP A 204 -12.75 -5.24 -4.16
C TRP A 204 -11.90 -4.15 -4.79
N HIS A 205 -11.67 -4.24 -6.10
CA HIS A 205 -10.97 -3.22 -6.88
C HIS A 205 -11.94 -2.58 -7.88
N LEU A 206 -12.30 -1.33 -7.60
CA LEU A 206 -13.17 -0.49 -8.41
C LEU A 206 -12.48 -0.11 -9.72
N ASP A 207 -13.22 -0.14 -10.83
CA ASP A 207 -12.83 0.65 -12.00
C ASP A 207 -13.23 2.12 -11.86
N ALA A 208 -12.76 2.96 -12.78
CA ALA A 208 -13.06 4.40 -12.79
C ALA A 208 -14.57 4.69 -12.81
N ARG A 209 -15.37 3.91 -13.56
CA ARG A 209 -16.83 4.10 -13.64
C ARG A 209 -17.48 3.83 -12.27
N GLN A 210 -17.07 2.76 -11.60
CA GLN A 210 -17.58 2.41 -10.28
C GLN A 210 -17.13 3.42 -9.21
N LEU A 211 -15.89 3.90 -9.27
CA LEU A 211 -15.41 4.97 -8.40
C LEU A 211 -16.26 6.23 -8.54
N HIS A 212 -16.49 6.68 -9.77
CA HIS A 212 -17.33 7.85 -10.06
C HIS A 212 -18.77 7.67 -9.55
N ALA A 213 -19.36 6.49 -9.75
CA ALA A 213 -20.71 6.21 -9.28
C ALA A 213 -20.83 6.26 -7.75
N LEU A 214 -19.77 5.89 -7.04
CA LEU A 214 -19.71 5.87 -5.58
C LEU A 214 -19.15 7.17 -4.97
N ALA A 215 -18.67 8.11 -5.80
CA ALA A 215 -18.09 9.35 -5.32
C ALA A 215 -19.09 10.13 -4.45
N GLY A 216 -18.65 10.56 -3.27
CA GLY A 216 -19.48 11.26 -2.28
C GLY A 216 -20.39 10.36 -1.45
N GLN A 217 -20.40 9.05 -1.67
CA GLN A 217 -21.11 8.08 -0.84
C GLN A 217 -20.21 7.58 0.30
N ALA A 218 -20.81 6.89 1.28
CA ALA A 218 -20.05 6.18 2.30
C ALA A 218 -19.29 4.99 1.71
N ARG A 219 -18.17 4.62 2.34
CA ARG A 219 -17.39 3.43 1.97
C ARG A 219 -18.30 2.19 1.90
N PRO A 220 -18.32 1.45 0.78
CA PRO A 220 -19.25 0.34 0.56
C PRO A 220 -18.83 -0.98 1.22
N LEU A 221 -17.67 -1.03 1.88
CA LEU A 221 -17.11 -2.21 2.52
C LEU A 221 -16.80 -1.95 3.99
N PRO A 222 -16.92 -2.97 4.87
CA PRO A 222 -16.55 -2.84 6.27
C PRO A 222 -15.06 -2.51 6.44
N ALA A 223 -14.75 -1.83 7.55
CA ALA A 223 -13.36 -1.60 7.96
C ALA A 223 -12.63 -2.95 8.10
N GLY A 224 -11.48 -3.10 7.44
CA GLY A 224 -10.69 -4.33 7.43
C GLY A 224 -10.77 -5.14 6.13
N ARG A 225 -11.81 -4.98 5.32
CA ARG A 225 -11.89 -5.60 3.98
C ARG A 225 -11.30 -4.66 2.93
N TRP A 226 -10.26 -5.09 2.24
CA TRP A 226 -9.54 -4.27 1.26
C TRP A 226 -10.45 -3.70 0.15
N LEU A 227 -10.39 -2.39 -0.03
CA LEU A 227 -11.01 -1.64 -1.12
C LEU A 227 -9.91 -0.89 -1.87
N ALA A 228 -9.89 -1.02 -3.19
CA ALA A 228 -8.98 -0.30 -4.05
C ALA A 228 -9.70 0.32 -5.25
N ALA A 229 -9.07 1.28 -5.91
CA ALA A 229 -9.61 1.89 -7.12
C ALA A 229 -8.56 2.08 -8.22
N SER A 230 -9.02 1.99 -9.47
CA SER A 230 -8.27 2.45 -10.64
C SER A 230 -8.43 3.96 -10.80
N CYS A 231 -7.31 4.69 -10.81
CA CYS A 231 -7.24 6.14 -11.00
C CYS A 231 -6.33 6.50 -12.19
N HIS A 232 -6.64 7.61 -12.85
CA HIS A 232 -5.97 8.08 -14.06
C HIS A 232 -5.59 9.57 -13.99
N ASP A 233 -6.14 10.31 -13.05
CA ASP A 233 -5.91 11.74 -12.88
C ASP A 233 -6.05 12.18 -11.40
N PRO A 234 -5.63 13.41 -11.04
CA PRO A 234 -5.75 13.91 -9.67
C PRO A 234 -7.18 13.97 -9.13
N GLN A 235 -8.19 14.11 -9.98
CA GLN A 235 -9.58 14.18 -9.54
C GLN A 235 -10.04 12.79 -9.04
N GLU A 236 -9.71 11.73 -9.77
CA GLU A 236 -9.99 10.36 -9.34
C GLU A 236 -9.22 9.97 -8.08
N LEU A 237 -7.98 10.46 -7.90
CA LEU A 237 -7.24 10.26 -6.64
C LEU A 237 -7.99 10.86 -5.44
N ALA A 238 -8.46 12.10 -5.58
CA ALA A 238 -9.24 12.76 -4.53
C ALA A 238 -10.58 12.04 -4.26
N MET A 239 -11.26 11.54 -5.31
CA MET A 239 -12.47 10.73 -5.14
C MET A 239 -12.21 9.43 -4.38
N ALA A 240 -11.11 8.73 -4.70
CA ALA A 240 -10.74 7.48 -4.07
C ALA A 240 -10.42 7.69 -2.58
N GLU A 241 -9.69 8.75 -2.24
CA GLU A 241 -9.43 9.12 -0.85
C GLU A 241 -10.70 9.49 -0.08
N ALA A 242 -11.60 10.26 -0.69
CA ALA A 242 -12.85 10.66 -0.07
C ALA A 242 -13.79 9.46 0.17
N LEU A 243 -13.80 8.49 -0.75
CA LEU A 243 -14.50 7.21 -0.56
C LEU A 243 -13.82 6.33 0.51
N GLY A 244 -12.59 6.68 0.87
CA GLY A 244 -11.77 6.00 1.85
C GLY A 244 -11.26 4.67 1.35
N VAL A 245 -10.75 4.57 0.11
CA VAL A 245 -10.05 3.35 -0.35
C VAL A 245 -8.76 3.12 0.42
N ASP A 246 -8.30 1.88 0.51
CA ASP A 246 -7.10 1.52 1.25
C ASP A 246 -5.82 1.60 0.41
N PHE A 247 -5.94 1.46 -0.91
CA PHE A 247 -4.87 1.70 -1.89
C PHE A 247 -5.46 1.94 -3.27
N LEU A 248 -4.65 2.40 -4.22
CA LEU A 248 -5.09 2.65 -5.60
C LEU A 248 -4.05 2.26 -6.63
N THR A 249 -4.45 2.27 -7.90
CA THR A 249 -3.51 2.23 -9.03
C THR A 249 -3.57 3.54 -9.80
N LEU A 250 -2.42 4.13 -10.14
CA LEU A 250 -2.32 5.29 -11.03
C LEU A 250 -1.77 4.84 -12.39
N SER A 251 -2.51 5.11 -13.48
CA SER A 251 -2.19 4.59 -14.81
C SER A 251 -2.80 5.39 -15.96
N PRO A 252 -2.32 5.24 -17.20
CA PRO A 252 -1.08 4.57 -17.58
C PRO A 252 0.14 5.48 -17.33
N VAL A 253 1.20 4.96 -16.71
CA VAL A 253 2.45 5.74 -16.50
C VAL A 253 3.27 5.82 -17.79
N LEU A 254 3.49 4.69 -18.44
CA LEU A 254 4.17 4.59 -19.74
C LEU A 254 3.16 4.19 -20.83
N PRO A 255 3.45 4.47 -22.12
CA PRO A 255 2.65 3.92 -23.22
C PRO A 255 2.53 2.40 -23.09
N THR A 256 1.32 1.88 -23.33
CA THR A 256 1.04 0.45 -23.14
C THR A 256 0.50 -0.19 -24.41
N THR A 257 0.75 -1.49 -24.55
CA THR A 257 0.11 -2.31 -25.60
C THR A 257 -1.36 -2.57 -25.33
N SER A 258 -1.82 -2.41 -24.08
CA SER A 258 -3.24 -2.57 -23.71
C SER A 258 -4.10 -1.37 -24.12
N HIS A 259 -3.50 -0.18 -24.25
CA HIS A 259 -4.14 1.05 -24.73
C HIS A 259 -3.21 1.78 -25.72
N PRO A 260 -3.09 1.27 -26.97
CA PRO A 260 -2.19 1.83 -27.96
C PRO A 260 -2.63 3.24 -28.39
N GLY A 261 -1.69 4.19 -28.44
CA GLY A 261 -1.90 5.56 -28.94
C GLY A 261 -2.24 6.62 -27.88
N GLN A 262 -2.42 6.26 -26.61
CA GLN A 262 -2.54 7.23 -25.53
C GLN A 262 -1.15 7.54 -24.93
N PRO A 263 -0.75 8.82 -24.82
CA PRO A 263 0.45 9.17 -24.08
C PRO A 263 0.26 8.77 -22.61
N GLY A 264 1.28 8.14 -22.02
CA GLY A 264 1.29 7.90 -20.58
C GLY A 264 1.44 9.21 -19.80
N LEU A 265 1.08 9.20 -18.52
CA LEU A 265 1.23 10.34 -17.61
C LEU A 265 2.68 10.82 -17.52
N GLY A 266 3.64 9.91 -17.60
CA GLY A 266 5.05 10.21 -17.37
C GLY A 266 5.39 10.39 -15.89
N TRP A 267 6.69 10.29 -15.58
CA TRP A 267 7.18 10.26 -14.20
C TRP A 267 7.06 11.59 -13.46
N GLU A 268 7.05 12.72 -14.17
CA GLU A 268 6.87 14.04 -13.57
C GLU A 268 5.44 14.21 -13.04
N THR A 269 4.44 14.03 -13.89
CA THR A 269 3.03 14.09 -13.49
C THR A 269 2.69 13.07 -12.41
N VAL A 270 3.28 11.87 -12.45
CA VAL A 270 3.12 10.87 -11.39
C VAL A 270 3.62 11.42 -10.04
N ARG A 271 4.80 12.05 -9.98
CA ARG A 271 5.32 12.64 -8.74
C ARG A 271 4.40 13.73 -8.21
N ASP A 272 3.91 14.60 -9.08
CA ASP A 272 3.00 15.67 -8.69
C ASP A 272 1.68 15.13 -8.12
N CYS A 273 1.16 14.07 -8.74
CA CYS A 273 -0.04 13.38 -8.27
C CYS A 273 0.17 12.73 -6.89
N LEU A 274 1.30 12.03 -6.71
CA LEU A 274 1.57 11.31 -5.46
C LEU A 274 2.00 12.22 -4.31
N ALA A 275 2.56 13.39 -4.60
CA ALA A 275 2.92 14.38 -3.57
C ALA A 275 1.72 14.90 -2.77
N VAL A 276 0.51 14.82 -3.35
CA VAL A 276 -0.75 15.20 -2.69
C VAL A 276 -1.62 14.00 -2.32
N CYS A 277 -1.24 12.79 -2.76
CA CYS A 277 -1.97 11.57 -2.47
C CYS A 277 -1.56 11.02 -1.10
N ARG A 278 -2.55 10.77 -0.25
CA ARG A 278 -2.42 10.23 1.10
C ARG A 278 -2.57 8.71 1.15
N CYS A 279 -2.95 8.09 0.04
CA CYS A 279 -3.23 6.66 -0.06
C CYS A 279 -2.07 5.92 -0.74
N PRO A 280 -1.71 4.69 -0.32
CA PRO A 280 -0.73 3.88 -1.04
C PRO A 280 -1.13 3.70 -2.51
N ALA A 281 -0.21 4.02 -3.42
CA ALA A 281 -0.46 3.95 -4.85
C ALA A 281 0.48 2.97 -5.55
N TYR A 282 -0.06 2.07 -6.36
CA TYR A 282 0.71 1.28 -7.32
C TYR A 282 0.72 1.96 -8.68
N LEU A 283 1.88 2.06 -9.29
CA LEU A 283 1.99 2.55 -10.66
C LEU A 283 1.71 1.42 -11.65
N LEU A 284 0.85 1.68 -12.63
CA LEU A 284 0.45 0.71 -13.65
C LEU A 284 0.62 1.29 -15.05
N GLY A 285 0.91 0.40 -16.00
CA GLY A 285 0.99 0.72 -17.43
C GLY A 285 2.43 0.66 -17.94
N GLY A 286 2.79 -0.48 -18.53
CA GLY A 286 4.14 -0.73 -19.06
C GLY A 286 5.19 -1.08 -18.00
N LEU A 287 4.80 -1.13 -16.72
CA LEU A 287 5.71 -1.31 -15.59
C LEU A 287 5.81 -2.78 -15.14
N GLY A 288 6.90 -3.07 -14.43
CA GLY A 288 7.32 -4.40 -13.95
C GLY A 288 8.41 -4.24 -12.89
N ARG A 289 8.93 -5.35 -12.34
CA ARG A 289 9.87 -5.35 -11.18
C ARG A 289 11.11 -4.46 -11.38
N GLN A 290 11.58 -4.32 -12.62
CA GLN A 290 12.72 -3.46 -12.97
C GLN A 290 12.48 -1.96 -12.71
N HIS A 291 11.23 -1.54 -12.55
CA HIS A 291 10.86 -0.14 -12.30
C HIS A 291 10.62 0.17 -10.81
N LEU A 292 10.80 -0.79 -9.89
CA LEU A 292 10.49 -0.61 -8.47
C LEU A 292 11.23 0.57 -7.82
N ALA A 293 12.55 0.65 -8.04
CA ALA A 293 13.35 1.75 -7.48
C ALA A 293 12.84 3.12 -7.93
N GLN A 294 12.44 3.23 -9.20
CA GLN A 294 11.89 4.47 -9.75
C GLN A 294 10.49 4.77 -9.19
N ALA A 295 9.66 3.74 -8.99
CA ALA A 295 8.34 3.90 -8.38
C ALA A 295 8.44 4.40 -6.93
N TRP A 296 9.33 3.82 -6.11
CA TRP A 296 9.53 4.27 -4.73
C TRP A 296 10.07 5.70 -4.66
N GLN A 297 11.01 6.07 -5.53
CA GLN A 297 11.49 7.45 -5.63
C GLN A 297 10.41 8.44 -6.06
N ALA A 298 9.38 7.98 -6.77
CA ALA A 298 8.23 8.78 -7.15
C ALA A 298 7.14 8.86 -6.06
N GLY A 299 7.33 8.19 -4.91
CA GLY A 299 6.37 8.15 -3.81
C GLY A 299 5.32 7.03 -3.89
N ALA A 300 5.50 6.06 -4.80
CA ALA A 300 4.58 4.94 -4.95
C ALA A 300 4.89 3.79 -3.97
N GLN A 301 3.87 3.04 -3.59
CA GLN A 301 4.00 1.76 -2.88
C GLN A 301 4.84 0.76 -3.69
N GLY A 302 4.67 0.77 -5.01
CA GLY A 302 5.37 -0.11 -5.93
C GLY A 302 4.73 -0.11 -7.31
N VAL A 303 4.79 -1.25 -7.99
CA VAL A 303 4.27 -1.41 -9.36
C VAL A 303 3.15 -2.43 -9.43
N ALA A 304 2.16 -2.15 -10.28
CA ALA A 304 1.16 -3.11 -10.72
C ALA A 304 1.42 -3.51 -12.18
N GLY A 305 1.11 -4.74 -12.54
CA GLY A 305 1.41 -5.25 -13.87
C GLY A 305 0.62 -6.48 -14.27
N ILE A 306 0.43 -6.63 -15.57
CA ILE A 306 -0.22 -7.80 -16.19
C ILE A 306 0.87 -8.74 -16.72
N SER A 307 1.25 -8.61 -17.98
CA SER A 307 2.24 -9.48 -18.63
C SER A 307 3.63 -9.39 -17.98
N GLN A 308 4.02 -8.21 -17.50
CA GLN A 308 5.33 -7.98 -16.90
C GLN A 308 5.50 -8.63 -15.51
N LEU A 309 4.40 -9.02 -14.87
CA LEU A 309 4.42 -9.71 -13.56
C LEU A 309 3.84 -11.12 -13.63
N TRP A 310 3.19 -11.50 -14.74
CA TRP A 310 2.62 -12.84 -14.91
C TRP A 310 3.74 -13.86 -15.10
N PRO A 311 3.74 -14.96 -14.32
CA PRO A 311 4.75 -16.00 -14.48
C PRO A 311 4.59 -16.70 -15.82
N THR A 312 5.69 -16.80 -16.56
CA THR A 312 5.79 -17.65 -17.76
C THR A 312 5.78 -19.12 -17.38
#